data_AF-A0A2J8WVT4-F1
#
_entry.id   AF-A0A2J8WVT4-F1
#
_cell.length_a   1.000
_cell.length_b   1.000
_cell.length_c   1.000
_cell.angle_alpha   90.00
_cell.angle_beta   90.00
_cell.angle_gamma   90.00
#
_symmetry.space_group_name_H-M   'P 1'
#
loop_
_entity.id
_entity.type
_entity.pdbx_description
1 polymer ?
#
loop_
_entity_poly.entity_id
_entity_poly.type
_entity_poly.pdbx_seq_one_letter_code
_entity_poly.pdbx_strand_id
1 'polypeptide(L)'
;MAATLANGGFCPITGERVLSPEAVRNTLSLMHSCGMYDFSGQFAFHVGLPAKSGVAGGILLVVPNVMGMMCWSPPLDKMGNSVKGIHFCHDLVSLCNFHNYDNLRHFAKKLDPRREGGDQRHSFGPLDYESLQQELALKETVWKKVSPESNEDISTTVVYRMESLGEKS
;
A
#
# COMPACT_ATOMS: atom_id res chain seq x y z
N MET A 1 -9.55 18.03 0.04
CA MET A 1 -8.17 18.00 0.56
C MET A 1 -7.57 16.60 0.52
N ALA A 2 -8.05 15.61 1.29
CA ALA A 2 -7.48 14.25 1.24
C ALA A 2 -7.42 13.67 -0.19
N ALA A 3 -8.49 13.82 -0.96
CA ALA A 3 -8.54 13.35 -2.35
C ALA A 3 -7.55 14.08 -3.28
N THR A 4 -7.17 15.32 -2.97
CA THR A 4 -6.12 16.06 -3.68
C THR A 4 -4.76 15.40 -3.49
N LEU A 5 -4.48 14.90 -2.27
CA LEU A 5 -3.28 14.11 -2.01
C LEU A 5 -3.34 12.73 -2.68
N ALA A 6 -4.51 12.07 -2.65
CA ALA A 6 -4.71 10.81 -3.35
C ALA A 6 -4.47 10.94 -4.86
N ASN A 7 -4.82 12.10 -5.44
CA ASN A 7 -4.71 12.43 -6.85
C ASN A 7 -3.37 13.13 -7.20
N GLY A 8 -2.30 12.84 -6.47
CA GLY A 8 -0.94 13.31 -6.81
C GLY A 8 -0.73 14.83 -6.74
N GLY A 9 -1.58 15.56 -6.02
CA GLY A 9 -1.49 17.02 -5.86
C GLY A 9 -2.39 17.81 -6.81
N PHE A 10 -3.15 17.12 -7.67
CA PHE A 10 -4.18 17.75 -8.51
C PHE A 10 -5.51 17.77 -7.79
N CYS A 11 -6.17 18.92 -7.76
CA CYS A 11 -7.48 19.05 -7.17
C CYS A 11 -8.50 18.24 -7.99
N PRO A 12 -9.23 17.28 -7.41
CA PRO A 12 -10.10 16.38 -8.18
C PRO A 12 -11.33 17.09 -8.77
N ILE A 13 -11.72 18.24 -8.22
CA ILE A 13 -12.91 18.99 -8.68
C ILE A 13 -12.56 20.15 -9.63
N THR A 14 -11.33 20.67 -9.60
CA THR A 14 -10.89 21.76 -10.50
C THR A 14 -9.89 21.31 -11.56
N GLY A 15 -9.20 20.18 -11.37
CA GLY A 15 -8.12 19.72 -12.25
C GLY A 15 -6.81 20.49 -12.10
N GLU A 16 -6.75 21.49 -11.20
CA GLU A 16 -5.57 22.32 -11.03
C GLU A 16 -4.51 21.62 -10.19
N ARG A 17 -3.25 21.82 -10.54
CA ARG A 17 -2.10 21.38 -9.74
C ARG A 17 -1.90 22.31 -8.56
N VAL A 18 -2.25 21.84 -7.36
CA VAL A 18 -2.12 22.58 -6.10
C VAL A 18 -0.78 22.29 -5.42
N LEU A 19 -0.30 21.05 -5.54
CA LEU A 19 0.94 20.58 -4.90
C LEU A 19 1.85 19.86 -5.90
N SER A 20 3.15 19.82 -5.61
CA SER A 20 4.06 18.98 -6.38
C SER A 20 3.85 17.50 -6.03
N PRO A 21 3.88 16.57 -7.01
CA PRO A 21 3.75 15.14 -6.72
C PRO A 21 4.81 14.60 -5.75
N GLU A 22 6.01 15.20 -5.77
CA GLU A 22 7.08 14.87 -4.83
C GLU A 22 6.71 15.22 -3.38
N ALA A 23 6.20 16.44 -3.14
CA ALA A 23 5.75 16.85 -1.82
C ALA A 23 4.62 15.93 -1.34
N VAL A 24 3.67 15.59 -2.23
CA VAL A 24 2.57 14.67 -1.92
C VAL A 24 3.08 13.30 -1.52
N ARG A 25 4.01 12.71 -2.29
CA ARG A 25 4.62 11.41 -1.95
C ARG A 25 5.31 11.47 -0.58
N ASN A 26 6.11 12.49 -0.32
CA ASN A 26 6.83 12.64 0.95
C ASN A 26 5.84 12.79 2.13
N THR A 27 4.79 13.60 1.95
CA THR A 27 3.73 13.77 2.94
C THR A 27 2.99 12.47 3.21
N LEU A 28 2.61 11.71 2.18
CA LEU A 28 1.91 10.43 2.35
C LEU A 28 2.78 9.39 3.08
N SER A 29 4.07 9.32 2.76
CA SER A 29 5.01 8.46 3.49
C SER A 29 5.09 8.82 4.97
N LEU A 30 5.18 10.12 5.31
CA LEU A 30 5.21 10.58 6.70
C LEU A 30 3.86 10.39 7.41
N MET A 31 2.74 10.58 6.71
CA MET A 31 1.40 10.27 7.25
C MET A 31 1.25 8.79 7.56
N HIS A 32 1.86 7.92 6.76
CA HIS A 32 1.85 6.49 7.02
C HIS A 32 2.63 6.14 8.28
N SER A 33 3.86 6.66 8.46
CA SER A 33 4.71 6.30 9.60
C SER A 33 4.43 7.07 10.89
N CYS A 34 3.96 8.32 10.80
CA CYS A 34 3.89 9.27 11.93
C CYS A 34 2.51 9.95 12.07
N GLY A 35 1.49 9.44 11.39
CA GLY A 35 0.20 10.11 11.25
C GLY A 35 -0.73 10.08 12.47
N MET A 36 -0.68 9.01 13.27
CA MET A 36 -1.69 8.65 14.27
C MET A 36 -1.13 8.70 15.70
N TYR A 37 -0.23 9.64 16.00
CA TYR A 37 0.46 9.74 17.30
C TYR A 37 1.23 8.45 17.62
N ASP A 38 1.24 8.01 18.88
CA ASP A 38 1.89 6.76 19.30
C ASP A 38 1.24 5.52 18.65
N PHE A 39 0.01 5.65 18.12
CA PHE A 39 -0.68 4.60 17.39
C PHE A 39 -0.20 4.46 15.93
N SER A 40 0.68 5.33 15.43
CA SER A 40 1.08 5.34 14.01
C SER A 40 1.65 4.01 13.53
N GLY A 41 2.50 3.35 14.31
CA GLY A 41 3.09 2.06 13.93
C GLY A 41 2.03 0.95 13.84
N GLN A 42 1.13 0.87 14.81
CA GLN A 42 0.05 -0.12 14.82
C GLN A 42 -0.97 0.16 13.71
N PHE A 43 -1.28 1.42 13.45
CA PHE A 43 -2.16 1.82 12.35
C PHE A 43 -1.55 1.49 10.98
N ALA A 44 -0.27 1.79 10.78
CA ALA A 44 0.45 1.44 9.55
C ALA A 44 0.52 -0.07 9.33
N PHE A 45 0.60 -0.85 10.40
CA PHE A 45 0.66 -2.31 10.32
C PHE A 45 -0.70 -2.97 10.08
N HIS A 46 -1.76 -2.51 10.76
CA HIS A 46 -3.08 -3.15 10.69
C HIS A 46 -4.00 -2.55 9.63
N VAL A 47 -3.95 -1.23 9.44
CA VAL A 47 -4.77 -0.50 8.45
C VAL A 47 -3.99 -0.25 7.17
N GLY A 48 -2.70 0.08 7.27
CA GLY A 48 -1.84 0.22 6.10
C GLY A 48 -2.05 1.50 5.30
N LEU A 49 -2.96 2.39 5.69
CA LEU A 49 -3.29 3.59 4.93
C LEU A 49 -2.59 4.84 5.50
N PRO A 50 -2.15 5.80 4.67
CA PRO A 50 -1.73 7.11 5.15
C PRO A 50 -2.88 7.85 5.83
N ALA A 51 -2.69 8.27 7.08
CA ALA A 51 -3.69 9.01 7.83
C ALA A 51 -3.08 10.12 8.68
N LYS A 52 -3.90 11.06 9.15
CA LYS A 52 -3.53 12.00 10.21
C LYS A 52 -4.71 12.20 11.15
N SER A 53 -4.49 11.96 12.43
CA SER A 53 -5.45 12.26 13.49
C SER A 53 -5.29 13.67 14.05
N GLY A 54 -6.37 14.28 14.49
CA GLY A 54 -6.39 15.56 15.21
C GLY A 54 -7.28 15.49 16.45
N VAL A 55 -6.88 16.22 17.50
CA VAL A 55 -7.56 16.26 18.81
C VAL A 55 -9.00 16.76 18.78
N ALA A 56 -9.43 17.38 17.69
CA ALA A 56 -10.85 17.71 17.45
C ALA A 56 -11.71 16.47 17.12
N GLY A 57 -11.12 15.27 17.10
CA GLY A 57 -11.78 14.01 16.72
C GLY A 57 -11.81 13.75 15.22
N GLY A 58 -11.01 14.48 14.44
CA GLY A 58 -10.92 14.33 12.99
C GLY A 58 -9.80 13.38 12.58
N ILE A 59 -10.06 12.49 11.61
CA ILE A 59 -9.06 11.66 10.97
C ILE A 59 -9.12 11.91 9.46
N LEU A 60 -8.04 12.49 8.93
CA LEU A 60 -7.81 12.60 7.50
C LEU A 60 -7.23 11.28 7.01
N LEU A 61 -7.87 10.63 6.05
CA LEU A 61 -7.44 9.32 5.52
C LEU A 61 -7.27 9.40 4.01
N VAL A 62 -6.18 8.82 3.49
CA VAL A 62 -5.88 8.82 2.07
C VAL A 62 -5.71 7.40 1.57
N VAL A 63 -6.39 7.07 0.46
CA VAL A 63 -6.15 5.85 -0.33
C VAL A 63 -5.51 6.31 -1.66
N PRO A 64 -4.17 6.27 -1.78
CA PRO A 64 -3.47 6.80 -2.95
C PRO A 64 -4.04 6.26 -4.26
N ASN A 65 -4.22 7.14 -5.25
CA ASN A 65 -4.79 6.84 -6.56
C ASN A 65 -6.22 6.29 -6.58
N VAL A 66 -6.94 6.31 -5.45
CA VAL A 66 -8.33 5.84 -5.37
C VAL A 66 -9.24 6.93 -4.82
N MET A 67 -9.03 7.36 -3.58
CA MET A 67 -9.90 8.33 -2.91
C MET A 67 -9.24 8.96 -1.69
N GLY A 68 -9.83 10.04 -1.18
CA GLY A 68 -9.49 10.58 0.13
C GLY A 68 -10.74 10.84 0.95
N MET A 69 -10.66 10.57 2.24
CA MET A 69 -11.79 10.60 3.17
C MET A 69 -11.46 11.41 4.42
N MET A 70 -12.50 11.80 5.13
CA MET A 70 -12.41 12.46 6.43
C MET A 70 -13.45 11.82 7.35
N CYS A 71 -13.00 11.27 8.45
CA CYS A 71 -13.86 10.80 9.52
C CYS A 71 -13.85 11.84 10.64
N TRP A 72 -15.01 12.15 11.22
CA TRP A 72 -15.09 13.06 12.35
C TRP A 72 -15.97 12.47 13.45
N SER A 73 -15.38 12.34 14.64
CA SER A 73 -16.06 11.88 15.86
C SER A 73 -15.29 12.46 17.06
N PRO A 74 -15.86 13.44 17.79
CA PRO A 74 -15.19 14.13 18.90
C PRO A 74 -14.62 13.23 20.02
N PRO A 75 -15.27 12.10 20.41
CA PRO A 75 -14.72 11.23 21.44
C PRO A 75 -13.37 10.63 21.04
N LEU A 76 -12.36 10.84 21.90
CA LEU A 76 -11.00 10.36 21.72
C LEU A 76 -10.70 9.14 22.61
N ASP A 77 -9.78 8.29 22.16
CA ASP A 77 -9.16 7.24 22.95
C ASP A 77 -8.06 7.81 23.86
N LYS A 78 -7.39 6.92 24.61
CA LYS A 78 -6.29 7.28 25.52
C LYS A 78 -5.05 7.83 24.79
N MET A 79 -4.93 7.59 23.49
CA MET A 79 -3.82 8.04 22.63
C MET A 79 -4.15 9.33 21.88
N GLY A 80 -5.32 9.93 22.11
CA GLY A 80 -5.75 11.17 21.47
C GLY A 80 -6.31 10.99 20.06
N ASN A 81 -6.66 9.77 19.67
CA ASN A 81 -7.26 9.46 18.38
C ASN A 81 -8.77 9.29 18.46
N SER A 82 -9.49 9.61 17.38
CA SER A 82 -10.94 9.40 17.33
C SER A 82 -11.31 7.92 17.41
N VAL A 83 -12.10 7.53 18.43
CA VAL A 83 -12.48 6.13 18.68
C VAL A 83 -13.23 5.55 17.48
N LYS A 84 -14.30 6.21 17.04
CA LYS A 84 -15.12 5.75 15.91
C LYS A 84 -14.36 5.87 14.59
N GLY A 85 -13.48 6.87 14.47
CA GLY A 85 -12.68 7.05 13.27
C GLY A 85 -11.71 5.89 13.06
N ILE A 86 -11.00 5.45 14.10
CA ILE A 86 -10.12 4.28 14.04
C ILE A 86 -10.94 3.01 13.72
N HIS A 87 -12.06 2.80 14.41
CA HIS A 87 -12.91 1.64 14.18
C HIS A 87 -13.36 1.54 12.71
N PHE A 88 -13.83 2.65 12.15
CA PHE A 88 -14.20 2.73 10.74
C PHE A 88 -13.03 2.38 9.81
N CYS A 89 -11.81 2.85 10.10
CA CYS A 89 -10.63 2.55 9.28
C CYS A 89 -10.30 1.05 9.28
N HIS A 90 -10.43 0.37 10.43
CA HIS A 90 -10.22 -1.08 10.51
C HIS A 90 -11.30 -1.86 9.76
N ASP A 91 -12.57 -1.49 9.92
CA ASP A 91 -13.68 -2.14 9.22
C ASP A 91 -13.52 -1.99 7.70
N LEU A 92 -13.12 -0.79 7.25
CA LEU A 92 -12.90 -0.49 5.84
C LEU A 92 -11.88 -1.45 5.20
N VAL A 93 -10.72 -1.66 5.81
CA VAL A 93 -9.67 -2.53 5.24
C VAL A 93 -9.93 -4.02 5.47
N SER A 94 -10.81 -4.34 6.41
CA SER A 94 -11.31 -5.71 6.62
C SER A 94 -12.32 -6.08 5.53
N LEU A 95 -13.10 -5.11 5.05
CA LEU A 95 -14.07 -5.29 3.97
C LEU A 95 -13.47 -5.12 2.58
N CYS A 96 -12.55 -4.17 2.38
CA CYS A 96 -12.00 -3.78 1.09
C CYS A 96 -10.48 -4.01 1.00
N ASN A 97 -9.96 -4.31 -0.19
CA ASN A 97 -8.53 -4.54 -0.44
C ASN A 97 -7.71 -3.23 -0.55
N PHE A 98 -7.91 -2.30 0.38
CA PHE A 98 -7.26 -1.00 0.39
C PHE A 98 -5.98 -0.92 1.22
N HIS A 99 -5.66 -1.95 2.01
CA HIS A 99 -4.39 -1.97 2.73
C HIS A 99 -3.23 -1.82 1.75
N ASN A 100 -2.28 -0.92 2.03
CA ASN A 100 -1.24 -0.54 1.04
C ASN A 100 -0.33 -1.72 0.62
N TYR A 101 -0.27 -2.76 1.47
CA TYR A 101 0.42 -4.02 1.20
C TYR A 101 -0.53 -5.20 0.87
N ASP A 102 -1.80 -4.94 0.55
CA ASP A 102 -2.74 -5.99 0.11
C ASP A 102 -2.49 -6.42 -1.34
N ASN A 103 -2.98 -7.60 -1.70
CA ASN A 103 -2.83 -8.15 -3.06
C ASN A 103 -3.99 -7.70 -3.97
N LEU A 104 -3.69 -7.27 -5.20
CA LEU A 104 -4.71 -6.84 -6.16
C LEU A 104 -5.30 -7.98 -7.00
N ARG A 105 -4.63 -9.14 -7.05
CA ARG A 105 -5.00 -10.32 -7.85
C ARG A 105 -5.55 -11.46 -7.00
N HIS A 106 -4.93 -11.71 -5.85
CA HIS A 106 -5.20 -12.84 -4.95
C HIS A 106 -5.55 -12.35 -3.54
N PHE A 107 -6.59 -11.53 -3.39
CA PHE A 107 -7.08 -11.10 -2.09
C PHE A 107 -8.13 -12.07 -1.53
N ALA A 108 -8.11 -12.26 -0.21
CA ALA A 108 -9.05 -13.16 0.47
C ALA A 108 -10.39 -12.44 0.73
N LYS A 109 -11.49 -12.85 0.07
CA LYS A 109 -12.91 -12.46 0.33
C LYS A 109 -13.25 -10.96 0.43
N LYS A 110 -12.29 -10.05 0.26
CA LYS A 110 -12.46 -8.60 0.31
C LYS A 110 -13.06 -8.07 -0.99
N LEU A 111 -13.64 -6.87 -0.94
CA LEU A 111 -14.15 -6.15 -2.10
C LEU A 111 -13.05 -5.30 -2.73
N ASP A 112 -13.06 -5.21 -4.06
CA ASP A 112 -12.25 -4.27 -4.82
C ASP A 112 -13.15 -3.36 -5.67
N PRO A 113 -13.48 -2.15 -5.16
CA PRO A 113 -14.35 -1.21 -5.86
C PRO A 113 -13.75 -0.65 -7.16
N ARG A 114 -12.48 -0.93 -7.48
CA ARG A 114 -11.85 -0.50 -8.74
C ARG A 114 -12.32 -1.33 -9.94
N ARG A 115 -12.95 -2.48 -9.70
CA ARG A 115 -13.46 -3.37 -10.75
C ARG A 115 -14.98 -3.22 -10.83
N GLU A 116 -15.51 -2.98 -12.02
CA GLU A 116 -16.97 -2.97 -12.21
C GLU A 116 -17.55 -4.39 -12.04
N GLY A 117 -18.72 -4.49 -11.40
CA GLY A 117 -19.55 -5.70 -11.44
C GLY A 117 -19.61 -6.59 -10.20
N GLY A 118 -18.88 -6.30 -9.11
CA GLY A 118 -19.05 -7.02 -7.83
C GLY A 118 -18.76 -8.53 -7.84
N ASP A 119 -18.39 -9.11 -8.99
CA ASP A 119 -18.14 -10.55 -9.13
C ASP A 119 -16.68 -10.87 -8.74
N GLN A 120 -16.55 -11.24 -7.47
CA GLN A 120 -15.36 -11.86 -6.90
C GLN A 120 -15.29 -13.32 -7.35
N ARG A 121 -14.58 -13.62 -8.45
CA ARG A 121 -13.74 -14.83 -8.63
C ARG A 121 -13.28 -14.96 -10.08
N HIS A 122 -12.06 -14.50 -10.35
CA HIS A 122 -11.27 -15.09 -11.40
C HIS A 122 -10.36 -16.15 -10.78
N SER A 123 -10.77 -17.41 -10.79
CA SER A 123 -9.84 -18.53 -10.64
C SER A 123 -9.05 -18.65 -11.94
N PHE A 124 -7.89 -17.99 -12.02
CA PHE A 124 -6.94 -18.28 -13.08
C PHE A 124 -5.99 -19.40 -12.62
N GLY A 125 -5.76 -20.35 -13.53
CA GLY A 125 -4.89 -21.51 -13.34
C GLY A 125 -3.42 -21.13 -13.11
N PRO A 126 -2.50 -22.12 -13.17
CA PRO A 126 -1.11 -21.95 -12.78
C PRO A 126 -0.48 -20.75 -13.47
N LEU A 127 0.14 -19.87 -12.67
CA LEU A 127 0.85 -18.67 -13.13
C LEU A 127 1.89 -19.05 -14.19
N ASP A 128 1.76 -18.47 -15.38
CA ASP A 128 2.73 -18.66 -16.46
C ASP A 128 4.00 -17.85 -16.17
N TYR A 129 4.98 -18.54 -15.60
CA TYR A 129 6.28 -18.02 -15.17
C TYR A 129 7.05 -17.35 -16.32
N GLU A 130 6.82 -17.76 -17.56
CA GLU A 130 7.45 -17.25 -18.78
C GLU A 130 7.14 -15.76 -18.99
N SER A 131 5.91 -15.34 -18.69
CA SER A 131 5.47 -13.96 -18.87
C SER A 131 6.18 -12.98 -17.92
N LEU A 132 6.52 -13.42 -16.71
CA LEU A 132 7.25 -12.61 -15.71
C LEU A 132 8.73 -12.44 -16.06
N GLN A 133 9.35 -13.45 -16.68
CA GLN A 133 10.74 -13.36 -17.12
C GLN A 133 10.94 -12.34 -18.24
N GLN A 134 9.92 -12.14 -19.07
CA GLN A 134 9.98 -11.24 -20.22
C GLN A 134 9.71 -9.76 -19.85
N GLU A 135 8.88 -9.50 -18.84
CA GLU A 135 8.66 -8.14 -18.30
C GLU A 135 9.83 -7.65 -17.43
N LEU A 136 10.46 -8.53 -16.67
CA LEU A 136 11.63 -8.21 -15.83
C LEU A 136 12.93 -8.13 -16.64
N ALA A 137 12.89 -7.58 -17.86
CA ALA A 137 14.06 -7.33 -18.71
C ALA A 137 15.11 -6.44 -18.00
N LEU A 138 15.85 -7.06 -17.08
CA LEU A 138 17.03 -6.54 -16.42
C LEU A 138 18.11 -6.50 -17.50
N LYS A 139 18.24 -5.34 -18.13
CA LYS A 139 19.43 -5.01 -18.92
C LYS A 139 20.63 -5.14 -17.99
N GLU A 140 21.42 -6.19 -18.24
CA GLU A 140 22.58 -6.67 -17.51
C GLU A 140 22.31 -7.11 -16.06
N THR A 141 21.94 -8.39 -15.90
CA THR A 141 21.80 -9.05 -14.60
C THR A 141 23.17 -9.28 -13.94
N VAL A 142 23.49 -8.45 -12.95
CA VAL A 142 24.58 -8.63 -11.95
C VAL A 142 24.29 -9.80 -10.99
N TRP A 143 23.07 -10.33 -11.01
CA TRP A 143 22.56 -11.33 -10.09
C TRP A 143 22.34 -12.65 -10.80
N LYS A 144 23.02 -13.72 -10.35
CA LYS A 144 22.77 -15.09 -10.80
C LYS A 144 22.00 -15.87 -9.75
N LYS A 145 21.03 -16.66 -10.22
CA LYS A 145 20.29 -17.62 -9.39
C LYS A 145 21.26 -18.73 -8.95
N VAL A 146 21.33 -18.99 -7.65
CA VAL A 146 22.11 -20.10 -7.11
C VAL A 146 21.21 -21.33 -7.05
N SER A 147 21.66 -22.43 -7.65
CA SER A 147 20.95 -23.70 -7.57
C SER A 147 21.16 -24.32 -6.19
N PRO A 148 20.12 -24.81 -5.50
CA PRO A 148 20.28 -25.42 -4.18
C PRO A 148 21.11 -26.71 -4.29
N GLU A 149 22.23 -26.78 -3.58
CA GLU A 149 23.05 -27.98 -3.42
C GLU A 149 22.48 -28.84 -2.28
N SER A 150 21.29 -29.40 -2.49
CA SER A 150 20.69 -30.54 -1.78
C SER A 150 19.17 -30.46 -1.85
N ASN A 151 18.56 -31.61 -2.09
CA ASN A 151 17.18 -31.74 -2.53
C ASN A 151 16.23 -31.96 -1.34
N GLU A 152 16.30 -31.15 -0.28
CA GLU A 152 15.49 -31.38 0.94
C GLU A 152 14.67 -30.20 1.50
N ASP A 153 14.69 -29.00 0.91
CA ASP A 153 13.82 -27.92 1.40
C ASP A 153 12.66 -27.58 0.47
N ILE A 154 11.44 -27.92 0.92
CA ILE A 154 10.13 -27.67 0.27
C ILE A 154 9.75 -26.16 0.26
N SER A 155 10.67 -25.26 0.65
CA SER A 155 10.41 -23.83 0.56
C SER A 155 10.75 -23.29 -0.83
N THR A 156 9.81 -22.59 -1.47
CA THR A 156 10.00 -21.77 -2.68
C THR A 156 10.88 -20.54 -2.40
N THR A 157 12.02 -20.74 -1.75
CA THR A 157 13.02 -19.70 -1.50
C THR A 157 14.02 -19.74 -2.64
N VAL A 158 14.02 -18.71 -3.49
CA VAL A 158 15.01 -18.56 -4.56
C VAL A 158 16.13 -17.66 -4.07
N VAL A 159 17.33 -18.21 -3.93
CA VAL A 159 18.53 -17.45 -3.51
C VAL A 159 19.26 -16.91 -4.73
N TYR A 160 19.49 -15.60 -4.75
CA TYR A 160 20.29 -14.93 -5.77
C TYR A 160 21.62 -14.46 -5.17
N ARG A 161 22.72 -14.66 -5.91
CA ARG A 161 24.05 -14.19 -5.52
C ARG A 161 24.47 -13.03 -6.43
N MET A 162 24.94 -11.94 -5.82
CA MET A 162 25.55 -10.82 -6.54
C MET A 162 26.96 -11.22 -6.96
N GLU A 163 27.32 -11.08 -8.23
CA GLU A 163 28.73 -11.13 -8.62
C GLU A 163 29.37 -9.75 -8.38
N SER A 164 30.61 -9.76 -7.84
CA SER A 164 31.38 -8.54 -7.65
C SER A 164 31.69 -7.92 -9.01
N LEU A 165 31.36 -6.64 -9.19
CA LEU A 165 31.82 -5.86 -10.33
C LEU A 165 33.34 -5.76 -10.24
N GLY A 166 34.06 -6.51 -11.09
CA GLY A 166 35.50 -6.37 -11.22
C GLY A 166 35.85 -4.97 -11.68
N GLU A 167 36.80 -4.32 -11.01
CA GLU A 167 37.43 -3.08 -11.46
C GLU A 167 37.91 -3.26 -12.90
N LYS A 168 37.24 -2.61 -13.85
CA LYS A 168 37.74 -2.51 -15.22
C LYS A 168 38.93 -1.56 -15.19
N SER A 169 40.12 -2.14 -15.33
CA SER A 169 41.37 -1.45 -15.67
C SER A 169 41.26 -0.65 -16.96
#